data_AF-A0A929J3J8-F1
#
_entry.id   AF-A0A929J3J8-F1
#
_cell.length_a   1.000
_cell.length_b   1.000
_cell.length_c   1.000
_cell.angle_alpha   90.00
_cell.angle_beta   90.00
_cell.angle_gamma   90.00
#
_symmetry.space_group_name_H-M   'P 1'
#
loop_
_entity.id
_entity.type
_entity.pdbx_description
1 polymer ?
#
loop_
_entity_poly.entity_id
_entity_poly.type
_entity_poly.pdbx_seq_one_letter_code
_entity_poly.pdbx_strand_id
1 'polypeptide(L)'
;GIDIPESGNLEKWAKQGVLLLNSILTVQANQAASHRNKGWEQFTDMVIKQISEQREQIVFLLWGNYAHQKGNVIDANKHYILKSAHPSPLSARNFFGNQHFSKTNQYLKDCGKTPINW
;
A
#
# COMPACT_ATOMS: atom_id res chain seq x y z
N GLY A 1 -4.69 -13.54 16.13
CA GLY A 1 -5.04 -12.15 15.74
C GLY A 1 -4.23 -11.20 16.58
N ILE A 2 -4.41 -9.90 16.39
CA ILE A 2 -3.89 -8.85 17.29
C ILE A 2 -5.09 -8.15 17.93
N ASP A 3 -4.86 -7.52 19.08
CA ASP A 3 -5.88 -6.69 19.72
C ASP A 3 -6.21 -5.46 18.86
N ILE A 4 -7.45 -4.99 18.96
CA ILE A 4 -7.88 -3.78 18.26
C ILE A 4 -7.10 -2.60 18.86
N PRO A 5 -6.42 -1.78 18.04
CA PRO A 5 -5.63 -0.67 18.55
C PRO A 5 -6.52 0.39 19.19
N GLU A 6 -5.98 1.04 20.23
CA GLU A 6 -6.68 2.11 20.96
C GLU A 6 -6.94 3.36 20.10
N SER A 7 -6.17 3.54 19.01
CA SER A 7 -6.32 4.67 18.08
C SER A 7 -6.04 4.26 16.63
N GLY A 8 -6.48 5.11 15.68
CA GLY A 8 -6.19 4.96 14.25
C GLY A 8 -4.83 5.51 13.80
N ASN A 9 -3.91 5.82 14.71
CA ASN A 9 -2.60 6.37 14.35
C ASN A 9 -1.68 5.28 13.77
N LEU A 10 -1.24 5.47 12.53
CA LEU A 10 -0.38 4.52 11.79
C LEU A 10 1.11 4.92 11.75
N GLU A 11 1.53 5.93 12.53
CA GLU A 11 2.93 6.40 12.55
C GLU A 11 3.93 5.29 12.91
N LYS A 12 3.53 4.34 13.77
CA LYS A 12 4.31 3.14 14.10
C LYS A 12 4.71 2.35 12.85
N TRP A 13 3.83 2.25 11.85
CA TRP A 13 4.14 1.54 10.61
C TRP A 13 5.16 2.33 9.78
N ALA A 14 4.97 3.64 9.66
CA ALA A 14 5.89 4.51 8.92
C ALA A 14 7.32 4.47 9.48
N LYS A 15 7.48 4.49 10.81
CA LYS A 15 8.79 4.36 11.49
C LYS A 15 9.49 3.02 11.23
N GLN A 16 8.76 2.00 10.81
CA GLN A 16 9.29 0.67 10.48
C GLN A 16 9.56 0.47 8.98
N GLY A 17 9.46 1.54 8.17
CA GLY A 17 9.70 1.48 6.74
C GLY A 17 8.47 1.19 5.89
N VAL A 18 7.26 1.27 6.45
CA VAL A 18 6.01 1.17 5.68
C VAL A 18 5.68 2.53 5.06
N LEU A 19 5.71 2.61 3.73
CA LEU A 19 5.28 3.81 3.01
C LEU A 19 3.75 3.84 2.85
N LEU A 20 3.09 4.75 3.57
CA LEU A 20 1.65 5.01 3.46
C LEU A 20 1.38 6.09 2.41
N LEU A 21 1.31 5.68 1.13
CA LEU A 21 1.17 6.61 0.01
C LEU A 21 -0.26 6.68 -0.52
N ASN A 22 -0.84 7.88 -0.47
CA ASN A 22 -2.05 8.19 -1.23
C ASN A 22 -1.72 8.44 -2.69
N SER A 23 -2.64 8.10 -3.59
CA SER A 23 -2.49 8.42 -5.02
C SER A 23 -2.72 9.89 -5.37
N ILE A 24 -3.49 10.59 -4.54
CA ILE A 24 -3.73 12.04 -4.62
C ILE A 24 -3.42 12.59 -3.23
N LEU A 25 -2.46 13.51 -3.12
CA LEU A 25 -1.91 13.90 -1.81
C LEU A 25 -2.69 15.02 -1.10
N THR A 26 -3.64 15.65 -1.78
CA THR A 26 -4.49 16.69 -1.20
C THR A 26 -5.93 16.54 -1.68
N VAL A 27 -6.85 17.07 -0.89
CA VAL A 27 -8.28 17.08 -1.19
C VAL A 27 -8.89 18.32 -0.55
N GLN A 28 -9.93 18.88 -1.16
CA GLN A 28 -10.71 19.94 -0.56
C GLN A 28 -11.65 19.34 0.49
N ALA A 29 -11.80 20.04 1.62
CA ALA A 29 -12.67 19.58 2.70
C ALA A 29 -14.08 19.24 2.18
N ASN A 30 -14.59 18.07 2.56
CA ASN A 30 -15.90 17.53 2.17
C ASN A 30 -16.12 17.33 0.66
N GLN A 31 -15.06 17.35 -0.16
CA GLN A 31 -15.17 17.12 -1.61
C GLN A 31 -14.28 15.96 -2.03
N ALA A 32 -14.83 14.75 -2.01
CA ALA A 32 -14.11 13.55 -2.40
C ALA A 32 -13.50 13.69 -3.81
N ALA A 33 -12.21 13.37 -3.93
CA ALA A 33 -11.45 13.42 -5.18
C ALA A 33 -11.39 14.80 -5.89
N SER A 34 -11.59 15.91 -5.17
CA SER A 34 -11.59 17.27 -5.76
C SER A 34 -10.30 17.65 -6.50
N HIS A 35 -9.15 17.08 -6.10
CA HIS A 35 -7.85 17.33 -6.74
C HIS A 35 -7.40 16.18 -7.66
N ARG A 36 -8.33 15.33 -8.10
CA ARG A 36 -8.07 14.36 -9.15
C ARG A 36 -7.67 15.07 -10.45
N ASN A 37 -6.74 14.48 -11.19
CA ASN A 37 -6.20 15.01 -12.45
C ASN A 37 -5.54 16.39 -12.31
N LYS A 38 -5.01 16.72 -11.12
CA LYS A 38 -4.26 17.96 -10.86
C LYS A 38 -2.74 17.75 -10.80
N GLY A 39 -2.26 16.56 -11.15
CA GLY A 39 -0.83 16.24 -11.26
C GLY A 39 -0.30 15.34 -10.14
N TRP A 40 -1.05 15.14 -9.05
CA TRP A 40 -0.63 14.24 -7.97
C TRP A 40 -0.48 12.80 -8.42
N GLU A 41 -1.29 12.36 -9.37
CA GLU A 41 -1.22 11.02 -9.92
C GLU A 41 0.15 10.78 -10.58
N GLN A 42 0.63 11.74 -11.38
CA GLN A 42 1.92 11.66 -12.07
C GLN A 42 3.07 11.61 -11.06
N PHE A 43 3.01 12.47 -10.04
CA PHE A 43 4.01 12.48 -8.97
C PHE A 43 4.08 11.12 -8.25
N THR A 44 2.93 10.61 -7.82
CA THR A 44 2.86 9.33 -7.08
C THR A 44 3.24 8.13 -7.95
N ASP A 45 2.93 8.16 -9.26
CA ASP A 45 3.39 7.15 -10.22
C ASP A 45 4.92 7.16 -10.35
N MET A 46 5.53 8.34 -10.37
CA MET A 46 7.01 8.45 -10.36
C MET A 46 7.63 7.97 -9.07
N VAL A 47 7.02 8.22 -7.92
CA VAL A 47 7.49 7.65 -6.65
C VAL A 47 7.47 6.12 -6.69
N ILE A 48 6.37 5.50 -7.13
CA ILE A 48 6.25 4.03 -7.24
C ILE A 48 7.30 3.47 -8.21
N LYS A 49 7.44 4.11 -9.39
CA LYS A 49 8.43 3.71 -10.40
C LYS A 49 9.86 3.78 -9.84
N GLN A 50 10.24 4.88 -9.20
CA GLN A 50 11.58 5.03 -8.63
C GLN A 50 11.86 4.02 -7.52
N ILE A 51 10.88 3.71 -6.67
CA ILE A 51 11.02 2.64 -5.67
C ILE A 51 11.25 1.29 -6.36
N SER A 52 10.50 0.99 -7.42
CA SER A 52 10.64 -0.28 -8.13
C SER A 52 11.98 -0.39 -8.88
N GLU A 53 12.46 0.70 -9.46
CA GLU A 53 13.75 0.71 -10.17
C GLU A 53 14.93 0.60 -9.20
N GLN A 54 14.91 1.36 -8.10
CA GLN A 54 16.09 1.54 -7.24
C GLN A 54 16.15 0.62 -6.02
N ARG A 55 15.12 -0.20 -5.79
CA ARG A 55 15.08 -1.14 -4.65
C ARG A 55 14.72 -2.54 -5.13
N GLU A 56 14.86 -3.49 -4.22
CA GLU A 56 14.53 -4.90 -4.43
C GLU A 56 13.88 -5.48 -3.18
N GLN A 57 13.11 -6.55 -3.37
CA GLN A 57 12.43 -7.29 -2.32
C GLN A 57 11.53 -6.38 -1.47
N ILE A 58 10.80 -5.50 -2.15
CA ILE A 58 9.80 -4.62 -1.55
C ILE A 58 8.43 -5.30 -1.67
N VAL A 59 7.60 -5.18 -0.64
CA VAL A 59 6.23 -5.69 -0.67
C VAL A 59 5.28 -4.56 -1.01
N PHE A 60 4.54 -4.70 -2.11
CA PHE A 60 3.51 -3.75 -2.53
C PHE A 60 2.12 -4.29 -2.19
N LEU A 61 1.41 -3.60 -1.30
CA LEU A 61 0.03 -3.88 -0.97
C LEU A 61 -0.88 -3.00 -1.82
N LEU A 62 -1.49 -3.59 -2.85
CA LEU A 62 -2.35 -2.90 -3.78
C LEU A 62 -3.81 -3.22 -3.47
N TRP A 63 -4.53 -2.26 -2.90
CA TRP A 63 -5.93 -2.44 -2.49
C TRP A 63 -6.89 -1.65 -3.38
N GLY A 64 -7.68 -2.37 -4.18
CA GLY A 64 -8.65 -1.81 -5.12
C GLY A 64 -8.10 -1.59 -6.53
N ASN A 65 -9.02 -1.48 -7.49
CA ASN A 65 -8.68 -1.43 -8.92
C ASN A 65 -7.73 -0.29 -9.29
N TYR A 66 -7.87 0.86 -8.64
CA TYR A 66 -7.01 2.00 -8.90
C TYR A 66 -5.56 1.74 -8.46
N ALA A 67 -5.36 1.12 -7.29
CA ALA A 67 -4.03 0.68 -6.85
C ALA A 67 -3.47 -0.43 -7.75
N HIS A 68 -4.31 -1.34 -8.25
CA HIS A 68 -3.90 -2.36 -9.21
C HIS A 68 -3.35 -1.74 -10.50
N GLN A 69 -4.02 -0.72 -11.04
CA GLN A 69 -3.60 0.00 -12.24
C GLN A 69 -2.27 0.72 -12.03
N LYS A 70 -2.11 1.47 -10.93
CA LYS A 70 -0.85 2.13 -10.59
C LYS A 70 0.30 1.13 -10.41
N GLY A 71 0.01 -0.07 -9.89
CA GLY A 71 1.00 -1.12 -9.71
C GLY A 71 1.53 -1.76 -10.99
N ASN A 72 1.02 -1.41 -12.17
CA ASN A 72 1.50 -1.95 -13.45
C ASN A 72 2.95 -1.56 -13.77
N VAL A 73 3.49 -0.50 -13.14
CA VAL A 73 4.88 -0.07 -13.33
C VAL A 73 5.88 -0.82 -12.44
N ILE A 74 5.40 -1.72 -11.57
CA ILE A 74 6.24 -2.45 -10.61
C ILE A 74 6.80 -3.71 -11.28
N ASP A 75 8.10 -3.92 -11.17
CA ASP A 75 8.76 -5.15 -11.61
C ASP A 75 8.44 -6.32 -10.66
N ALA A 76 7.54 -7.22 -11.10
CA ALA A 76 7.11 -8.38 -10.32
C ALA A 76 8.21 -9.44 -10.11
N ASN A 77 9.33 -9.39 -10.84
CA ASN A 77 10.46 -10.29 -10.60
C ASN A 77 11.34 -9.80 -9.45
N LYS A 78 11.37 -8.48 -9.20
CA LYS A 78 12.17 -7.86 -8.14
C LYS A 78 11.42 -7.72 -6.82
N HIS A 79 10.08 -7.75 -6.86
CA HIS A 79 9.23 -7.35 -5.74
C HIS A 79 8.08 -8.33 -5.50
N TYR A 80 7.51 -8.27 -4.31
CA TYR A 80 6.34 -9.07 -3.97
C TYR A 80 5.07 -8.21 -4.01
N ILE A 81 4.14 -8.56 -4.90
CA ILE A 81 2.92 -7.78 -5.13
C ILE A 81 1.71 -8.55 -4.61
N LEU A 82 0.97 -7.94 -3.68
CA LEU A 82 -0.25 -8.49 -3.11
C LEU A 82 -1.44 -7.61 -3.51
N LYS A 83 -2.42 -8.20 -4.21
CA LYS A 83 -3.62 -7.52 -4.73
C LYS A 83 -4.87 -7.99 -4.00
N SER A 84 -5.76 -7.05 -3.64
CA SER A 84 -7.06 -7.35 -3.02
C SER A 84 -8.07 -6.23 -3.31
N ALA A 85 -9.33 -6.42 -2.92
CA ALA A 85 -10.31 -5.35 -2.96
C ALA A 85 -9.92 -4.18 -2.03
N HIS A 86 -10.63 -3.05 -2.11
CA HIS A 86 -10.39 -1.93 -1.20
C HIS A 86 -11.06 -2.19 0.16
N PRO A 87 -10.48 -1.77 1.30
CA PRO A 87 -11.11 -1.89 2.63
C PRO A 87 -12.35 -1.00 2.84
N SER A 88 -12.82 -0.28 1.81
CA SER A 88 -13.99 0.60 1.90
C SER A 88 -15.26 -0.25 2.11
N PRO A 89 -16.29 0.26 2.82
CA PRO A 89 -17.54 -0.47 3.05
C PRO A 89 -18.16 -1.09 1.78
N LEU A 90 -18.01 -0.43 0.62
CA LEU A 90 -18.53 -0.89 -0.67
C LEU A 90 -17.91 -2.21 -1.15
N SER A 91 -16.71 -2.56 -0.68
CA SER A 91 -15.95 -3.72 -1.14
C SER A 91 -15.29 -4.53 -0.02
N ALA A 92 -15.54 -4.17 1.24
CA ALA A 92 -14.89 -4.77 2.41
C ALA A 92 -15.07 -6.29 2.49
N ARG A 93 -16.22 -6.81 2.04
CA ARG A 93 -16.49 -8.26 1.97
C ARG A 93 -15.42 -9.02 1.18
N ASN A 94 -14.88 -8.40 0.13
CA ASN A 94 -13.85 -8.98 -0.73
C ASN A 94 -12.43 -8.62 -0.27
N PHE A 95 -12.29 -7.78 0.75
CA PHE A 95 -11.01 -7.45 1.39
C PHE A 95 -10.70 -8.41 2.55
N PHE A 96 -11.71 -8.77 3.34
CA PHE A 96 -11.53 -9.65 4.50
C PHE A 96 -10.98 -11.02 4.09
N GLY A 97 -10.07 -11.57 4.91
CA GLY A 97 -9.44 -12.87 4.66
C GLY A 97 -8.26 -12.84 3.69
N ASN A 98 -7.85 -11.67 3.16
CA ASN A 98 -6.72 -11.59 2.22
C ASN A 98 -5.36 -11.96 2.85
N GLN A 99 -5.24 -11.81 4.18
CA GLN A 99 -4.04 -12.09 4.98
C GLN A 99 -2.78 -11.33 4.51
N HIS A 100 -2.93 -10.11 3.96
CA HIS A 100 -1.80 -9.37 3.40
C HIS A 100 -0.71 -9.09 4.43
N PHE A 101 -1.07 -8.70 5.66
CA PHE A 101 -0.10 -8.37 6.72
C PHE A 101 0.81 -9.56 7.10
N SER A 102 0.23 -10.76 7.26
CA SER A 102 1.01 -11.96 7.58
C SER A 102 1.83 -12.44 6.39
N LYS A 103 1.27 -12.38 5.16
CA LYS A 103 2.01 -12.69 3.92
C LYS A 103 3.19 -11.74 3.70
N THR A 104 3.03 -10.45 3.99
CA THR A 104 4.14 -9.48 3.97
C THR A 104 5.25 -9.90 4.93
N ASN A 105 4.90 -10.22 6.17
CA ASN A 105 5.91 -10.63 7.14
C ASN A 105 6.56 -11.98 6.79
N GLN A 106 5.82 -12.91 6.19
CA GLN A 106 6.40 -14.16 5.70
C GLN A 106 7.45 -13.89 4.62
N TYR A 107 7.09 -13.12 3.59
CA TYR A 107 8.01 -12.75 2.52
C TYR A 107 9.25 -12.00 3.04
N LEU A 108 9.06 -11.05 3.97
CA LEU A 108 10.19 -10.33 4.57
C LEU A 108 11.15 -11.30 5.28
N LYS A 109 10.63 -12.28 6.04
CA LYS A 109 11.46 -13.31 6.68
C LYS A 109 12.20 -14.18 5.66
N ASP A 110 11.52 -14.59 4.59
CA ASP A 110 12.09 -15.43 3.53
C ASP A 110 13.24 -14.70 2.80
N CYS A 111 13.17 -13.36 2.73
CA CYS A 111 14.24 -12.50 2.23
C CYS A 111 15.28 -12.08 3.30
N GLY A 112 15.22 -12.61 4.53
CA GLY A 112 16.14 -12.24 5.61
C GLY A 112 15.96 -10.83 6.16
N LYS A 113 14.80 -10.20 5.94
CA LYS A 113 14.46 -8.85 6.41
C LYS A 113 13.65 -8.89 7.69
N THR A 114 13.77 -7.82 8.49
CA THR A 114 12.99 -7.66 9.72
C THR A 114 11.50 -7.56 9.41
N PRO A 115 10.63 -8.39 10.04
CA PRO A 115 9.18 -8.28 9.90
C PRO A 115 8.64 -6.97 10.46
N ILE A 116 7.49 -6.53 9.94
CA ILE A 116 6.79 -5.37 10.48
C ILE A 116 5.97 -5.78 11.71
N ASN A 117 6.12 -5.02 12.78
CA ASN A 117 5.18 -5.05 13.90
C ASN A 117 3.96 -4.20 13.54
N TRP A 118 2.98 -4.86 12.92
CA TRP A 118 1.69 -4.26 12.53
C TRP A 118 0.90 -3.71 13.71
#